data_AF-A0A831Y7D7-F1
#
_entry.id   AF-A0A831Y7D7-F1
#
_cell.length_a   1.000
_cell.length_b   1.000
_cell.length_c   1.000
_cell.angle_alpha   90.00
_cell.angle_beta   90.00
_cell.angle_gamma   90.00
#
_symmetry.space_group_name_H-M   'P 1'
#
loop_
_entity.id
_entity.type
_entity.pdbx_description
1 polymer ?
#
loop_
_entity_poly.entity_id
_entity_poly.type
_entity_poly.pdbx_seq_one_letter_code
_entity_poly.pdbx_strand_id
1 'polypeptide(L)'
;MRRRRREGPGGLVSRVVSPEALKPATYELARKIAAGPPVAIRLAKRALYHNADCDLRRALEFETFARNVCYETEDAREGIRAFVEKRAPVFRGRCTRPRGSRRRRRAPGGGGRR
;
A
#
# COMPACT_ATOMS: atom_id res chain seq x y z
N MET A 1 -19.14 -21.33 -17.81
CA MET A 1 -17.93 -20.83 -18.51
C MET A 1 -16.88 -20.39 -17.48
N ARG A 2 -16.11 -21.34 -16.89
CA ARG A 2 -15.10 -21.06 -15.84
C ARG A 2 -13.74 -20.86 -16.50
N ARG A 3 -13.24 -19.62 -16.60
CA ARG A 3 -11.86 -19.35 -17.04
C ARG A 3 -10.90 -19.95 -16.00
N ARG A 4 -10.29 -21.10 -16.33
CA ARG A 4 -9.29 -21.76 -15.47
C ARG A 4 -8.11 -20.80 -15.28
N ARG A 5 -7.94 -20.27 -14.07
CA ARG A 5 -6.69 -19.63 -13.65
C ARG A 5 -5.62 -20.72 -13.66
N ARG A 6 -4.79 -20.77 -14.71
CA ARG A 6 -3.56 -21.55 -14.67
C ARG A 6 -2.53 -20.69 -13.96
N GLU A 7 -2.35 -20.95 -12.67
CA GLU A 7 -1.14 -20.56 -11.94
C GLU A 7 0.02 -21.37 -12.54
N GLY A 8 1.16 -20.72 -12.80
CA GLY A 8 2.33 -21.41 -13.35
C GLY A 8 2.91 -22.42 -12.36
N PRO A 9 3.67 -23.43 -12.82
CA PRO A 9 4.23 -24.44 -11.93
C PRO A 9 5.12 -23.76 -10.87
N GLY A 10 4.82 -24.00 -9.59
CA GLY A 10 5.64 -23.57 -8.45
C GLY A 10 5.37 -22.17 -7.88
N GLY A 11 4.29 -21.48 -8.25
CA GLY A 11 3.96 -20.16 -7.67
C GLY A 11 4.85 -18.99 -8.14
N LEU A 12 5.70 -19.22 -9.14
CA LEU A 12 6.58 -18.22 -9.74
C LEU A 12 5.81 -17.09 -10.42
N VAL A 13 4.64 -17.40 -11.00
CA VAL A 13 3.79 -16.43 -11.70
C VAL A 13 2.35 -16.53 -11.22
N SER A 14 1.76 -15.36 -10.97
CA SER A 14 0.39 -15.24 -10.45
C SER A 14 -0.70 -15.39 -11.52
N ARG A 15 -0.37 -15.14 -12.80
CA ARG A 15 -1.31 -15.26 -13.92
C ARG A 15 -0.57 -15.43 -15.24
N VAL A 16 -1.02 -16.37 -16.07
CA VAL A 16 -0.60 -16.52 -17.47
C VAL A 16 -1.74 -16.11 -18.39
N VAL A 17 -1.44 -15.28 -19.40
CA VAL A 17 -2.41 -14.78 -20.39
C VAL A 17 -1.80 -14.83 -21.79
N SER A 18 -2.63 -14.79 -22.83
CA SER A 18 -2.13 -14.69 -24.21
C SER A 18 -1.41 -13.34 -24.43
N PRO A 19 -0.52 -13.24 -25.43
CA PRO A 19 0.23 -12.02 -25.71
C PRO A 19 -0.66 -10.78 -25.89
N GLU A 20 -1.81 -10.94 -26.56
CA GLU A 20 -2.76 -9.86 -26.85
C GLU A 20 -3.46 -9.37 -25.57
N ALA A 21 -3.65 -10.27 -24.60
CA ALA A 21 -4.31 -10.00 -23.33
C ALA A 21 -3.33 -9.48 -22.24
N LEU A 22 -2.03 -9.47 -22.50
CA LEU A 22 -0.99 -9.08 -21.53
C LEU A 22 -1.21 -7.65 -21.01
N LYS A 23 -1.22 -6.66 -21.92
CA LYS A 23 -1.41 -5.25 -21.54
C LYS A 23 -2.74 -5.03 -20.78
N PRO A 24 -3.91 -5.47 -21.28
CA PRO A 24 -5.17 -5.34 -20.55
C PRO A 24 -5.11 -5.93 -19.13
N ALA A 25 -4.58 -7.15 -18.98
CA ALA A 25 -4.50 -7.83 -17.69
C ALA A 25 -3.55 -7.12 -16.71
N THR A 26 -2.42 -6.59 -17.19
CA THR A 26 -1.49 -5.81 -16.37
C THR A 26 -2.14 -4.53 -15.85
N TYR A 27 -2.83 -3.77 -16.70
CA TYR A 27 -3.50 -2.54 -16.28
C TYR A 27 -4.70 -2.82 -15.37
N GLU A 28 -5.43 -3.92 -15.58
CA GLU A 28 -6.48 -4.37 -14.67
C GLU A 28 -5.93 -4.55 -13.24
N LEU A 29 -4.81 -5.28 -13.11
CA LEU A 29 -4.15 -5.49 -11.83
C LEU A 29 -3.64 -4.18 -11.22
N ALA A 30 -2.97 -3.35 -12.03
CA ALA A 30 -2.43 -2.07 -11.57
C ALA A 30 -3.54 -1.15 -11.05
N ARG A 31 -4.67 -1.06 -11.77
CA ARG A 31 -5.84 -0.28 -11.35
C ARG A 31 -6.44 -0.84 -10.08
N LYS A 32 -6.54 -2.16 -9.94
CA LYS A 32 -7.05 -2.79 -8.71
C LYS A 32 -6.20 -2.44 -7.50
N ILE A 33 -4.87 -2.44 -7.64
CA ILE A 33 -3.95 -2.04 -6.56
C ILE A 33 -4.07 -0.54 -6.28
N ALA A 34 -4.10 0.29 -7.33
CA ALA A 34 -4.20 1.75 -7.21
C ALA A 34 -5.53 2.21 -6.59
N ALA A 35 -6.60 1.43 -6.75
CA ALA A 35 -7.91 1.68 -6.14
C ALA A 35 -7.98 1.32 -4.65
N GLY A 36 -6.94 0.73 -4.07
CA GLY A 36 -6.88 0.40 -2.65
C GLY A 36 -6.18 1.48 -1.79
N PRO A 37 -6.22 1.34 -0.45
CA PRO A 37 -5.63 2.29 0.48
C PRO A 37 -4.09 2.27 0.39
N PRO A 38 -3.43 3.36 -0.07
CA PRO A 38 -1.99 3.33 -0.37
C PRO A 38 -1.11 3.04 0.85
N VAL A 39 -1.47 3.54 2.03
CA VAL A 39 -0.69 3.34 3.26
C VAL A 39 -0.73 1.87 3.68
N ALA A 40 -1.92 1.26 3.70
CA ALA A 40 -2.08 -0.13 4.08
C ALA A 40 -1.40 -1.08 3.08
N ILE A 41 -1.51 -0.84 1.77
CA ILE A 41 -0.84 -1.66 0.75
C ILE A 41 0.69 -1.62 0.93
N ARG A 42 1.26 -0.44 1.20
CA ARG A 42 2.70 -0.28 1.43
C ARG A 42 3.15 -1.02 2.68
N LEU A 43 2.41 -0.90 3.77
CA LEU A 43 2.73 -1.56 5.04
C LEU A 43 2.56 -3.08 4.95
N ALA A 44 1.50 -3.55 4.28
CA ALA A 44 1.31 -4.97 4.00
C ALA A 44 2.47 -5.55 3.18
N LYS A 45 2.89 -4.86 2.11
CA LYS A 45 4.06 -5.29 1.32
C LYS A 45 5.30 -5.35 2.22
N ARG A 46 5.54 -4.34 3.07
CA ARG A 46 6.68 -4.33 3.98
C ARG A 46 6.61 -5.46 5.03
N ALA A 47 5.42 -5.75 5.56
CA ALA A 47 5.19 -6.85 6.51
C ALA A 47 5.57 -8.18 5.87
N LEU A 48 5.14 -8.44 4.63
CA LEU A 48 5.45 -9.69 3.94
C LEU A 48 6.96 -9.95 3.82
N TYR A 49 7.75 -8.93 3.46
CA TYR A 49 9.20 -9.07 3.38
C TYR A 49 9.85 -9.14 4.78
N HIS A 50 9.39 -8.32 5.72
CA HIS A 50 9.95 -8.32 7.07
C HIS A 50 9.70 -9.65 7.81
N ASN A 51 8.49 -10.17 7.70
CA ASN A 51 8.04 -11.38 8.39
C ASN A 51 8.69 -12.66 7.80
N ALA A 52 9.19 -12.61 6.57
CA ALA A 52 9.92 -13.72 5.97
C ALA A 52 11.26 -13.99 6.68
N ASP A 53 11.86 -12.96 7.30
CA ASP A 53 13.20 -13.01 7.88
C ASP A 53 13.18 -12.95 9.42
N CYS A 54 12.01 -13.01 10.08
CA CYS A 54 11.91 -12.85 11.52
C CYS A 54 11.07 -13.93 12.21
N ASP A 55 11.30 -14.10 13.52
CA ASP A 55 10.48 -14.98 14.35
C ASP A 55 9.05 -14.46 14.50
N LEU A 56 8.14 -15.36 14.87
CA LEU A 56 6.71 -15.06 15.00
C LEU A 56 6.43 -13.89 15.94
N ARG A 57 7.18 -13.75 17.04
CA ARG A 57 6.96 -12.67 18.01
C ARG A 57 7.25 -11.32 17.38
N ARG A 58 8.39 -11.19 16.70
CA ARG A 58 8.77 -9.96 15.98
C ARG A 58 7.81 -9.64 14.84
N ALA A 59 7.34 -10.66 14.10
CA ALA A 59 6.35 -10.48 13.05
C ALA A 59 5.04 -9.87 13.60
N LEU A 60 4.53 -10.41 14.72
CA LEU A 60 3.31 -9.92 15.36
C LEU A 60 3.46 -8.50 15.94
N GLU A 61 4.64 -8.17 16.47
CA GLU A 61 4.96 -6.80 16.91
C GLU A 61 4.93 -5.82 15.73
N PHE A 62 5.54 -6.19 14.60
CA PHE A 62 5.52 -5.37 13.39
C PHE A 62 4.10 -5.21 12.82
N GLU A 63 3.32 -6.29 12.76
CA GLU A 63 1.93 -6.24 12.31
C GLU A 63 1.07 -5.35 13.20
N THR A 64 1.26 -5.41 14.53
CA THR A 64 0.56 -4.55 15.48
C THR A 64 0.87 -3.08 15.23
N PHE A 65 2.14 -2.74 15.05
CA PHE A 65 2.57 -1.39 14.67
C PHE A 65 1.96 -0.95 13.33
N ALA A 66 2.10 -1.75 12.29
CA ALA A 66 1.60 -1.45 10.94
C ALA A 66 0.07 -1.24 10.94
N ARG A 67 -0.65 -2.09 11.68
CA ARG A 67 -2.10 -1.99 11.84
C ARG A 67 -2.49 -0.68 12.53
N ASN A 68 -1.84 -0.32 13.63
CA ASN A 68 -2.12 0.94 14.34
C ASN A 68 -1.92 2.16 13.42
N VAL A 69 -0.84 2.19 12.64
CA VAL A 69 -0.60 3.25 11.65
C VAL A 69 -1.73 3.30 10.61
N CYS A 70 -2.22 2.14 10.13
CA CYS A 70 -3.34 2.10 9.20
C CYS A 70 -4.62 2.67 9.82
N TYR A 71 -4.95 2.33 11.06
CA TYR A 71 -6.15 2.81 11.75
C TYR A 71 -6.16 4.34 11.94
N GLU A 72 -4.99 4.97 12.05
CA GLU A 72 -4.87 6.42 12.16
C GLU A 72 -5.05 7.18 10.83
N THR A 73 -5.19 6.48 9.70
CA THR A 73 -5.37 7.12 8.38
C THR A 73 -6.80 7.56 8.13
N GLU A 74 -6.98 8.57 7.28
CA GLU A 74 -8.30 8.93 6.75
C GLU A 74 -8.92 7.78 5.95
N ASP A 75 -8.08 6.98 5.29
CA ASP A 75 -8.48 5.85 4.46
C ASP A 75 -9.14 4.72 5.28
N ALA A 76 -8.70 4.49 6.52
CA ALA A 76 -9.36 3.52 7.40
C ALA A 76 -10.78 3.98 7.77
N ARG A 77 -10.95 5.26 8.09
CA ARG A 77 -12.26 5.85 8.41
C ARG A 77 -13.18 5.83 7.20
N GLU A 78 -12.65 6.16 6.02
CA GLU A 78 -13.37 6.11 4.75
C GLU A 78 -13.77 4.69 4.38
N GLY A 79 -12.88 3.71 4.55
CA GLY A 79 -13.18 2.30 4.29
C GLY A 79 -14.34 1.79 5.14
N ILE A 80 -14.35 2.09 6.44
CA ILE A 80 -15.45 1.74 7.35
C ILE A 80 -16.73 2.43 6.92
N ARG A 81 -16.68 3.74 6.62
CA ARG A 81 -17.84 4.52 6.20
C ARG A 81 -18.44 4.01 4.90
N ALA A 82 -17.62 3.81 3.87
CA ALA A 82 -18.06 3.31 2.57
C ALA A 82 -18.68 1.92 2.67
N PHE A 83 -18.16 1.07 3.57
CA PHE A 83 -18.74 -0.24 3.86
C PHE A 83 -20.15 -0.12 4.48
N VAL A 84 -20.32 0.73 5.49
CA VAL A 84 -21.62 0.99 6.12
C VAL A 84 -22.62 1.59 5.13
N GLU A 85 -22.16 2.55 4.31
CA GLU A 85 -22.96 3.23 3.28
C GLU A 85 -23.14 2.40 1.99
N LYS A 86 -22.59 1.18 1.91
CA LYS A 86 -22.65 0.27 0.74
C LYS A 86 -22.23 0.93 -0.58
N ARG A 87 -21.23 1.81 -0.54
CA ARG A 87 -20.66 2.49 -1.71
C ARG A 87 -19.19 2.14 -1.92
N ALA A 88 -18.65 2.52 -3.08
CA ALA A 88 -17.22 2.40 -3.32
C ALA A 88 -16.44 3.40 -2.44
N PRO A 89 -15.35 2.97 -1.76
CA PRO A 89 -14.49 3.85 -1.00
C PRO A 89 -13.59 4.70 -1.91
N VAL A 90 -13.25 5.91 -1.46
CA VAL A 90 -12.29 6.80 -2.15
C VAL A 90 -11.06 7.02 -1.27
N PHE A 91 -10.03 6.20 -1.48
CA PHE A 91 -8.78 6.32 -0.73
C PHE A 91 -7.89 7.44 -1.26
N ARG A 92 -7.27 8.20 -0.35
CA ARG A 92 -6.44 9.37 -0.67
C ARG A 92 -5.02 9.26 -0.11
N GLY A 93 -4.70 8.23 0.69
CA GLY A 93 -3.36 7.98 1.20
C GLY A 93 -2.87 9.02 2.22
N ARG A 94 -3.78 9.62 2.99
CA ARG A 94 -3.45 10.65 3.99
C ARG A 94 -3.44 10.09 5.40
N CYS A 95 -2.37 10.41 6.13
CA CYS A 95 -2.28 10.22 7.57
C CYS A 95 -2.84 11.49 8.25
N THR A 96 -3.60 11.33 9.33
CA THR A 96 -4.27 12.43 10.06
C THR A 96 -3.33 13.47 10.67
N ARG A 97 -2.01 13.30 10.55
CA ARG A 97 -1.04 14.33 10.93
C ARG A 97 -1.04 15.44 9.86
N PRO A 98 -1.37 16.69 10.21
CA PRO A 98 -1.36 17.78 9.24
C PRO A 98 0.03 17.88 8.60
N ARG A 99 0.08 18.08 7.28
CA ARG A 99 1.32 18.36 6.52
C ARG A 99 1.91 19.74 6.85
N GLY A 100 1.86 20.16 8.10
CA GLY A 100 2.37 21.42 8.63
C GLY A 100 3.62 21.20 9.47
N SER A 101 4.71 20.78 8.84
CA SER A 101 6.10 21.01 9.30
C SER A 101 7.10 20.34 8.35
N ARG A 102 6.99 20.64 7.05
CA ARG A 102 8.25 20.75 6.29
C ARG A 102 9.00 21.91 6.93
N ARG A 103 9.83 21.62 7.95
CA ARG A 103 10.90 22.54 8.35
C ARG A 103 11.59 22.91 7.05
N ARG A 104 11.38 24.15 6.58
CA ARG A 104 12.22 24.74 5.54
C ARG A 104 13.63 24.51 6.05
N ARG A 105 14.42 23.70 5.35
CA ARG A 105 15.86 23.64 5.59
C ARG A 105 16.33 25.08 5.38
N ARG A 106 16.63 25.79 6.47
CA ARG A 106 17.29 27.09 6.40
C ARG A 106 18.65 26.79 5.78
N ALA A 107 18.85 27.27 4.54
CA ALA A 107 20.15 27.14 3.89
C ALA A 107 21.22 27.82 4.78
N PRO A 108 22.45 27.27 4.88
CA PRO A 108 23.54 28.00 5.49
C PRO A 108 23.91 29.14 4.55
N GLY A 109 23.45 30.35 4.87
CA GLY A 109 23.83 31.57 4.18
C GLY A 109 25.27 31.93 4.54
N GLY A 110 26.18 31.63 3.61
CA GLY A 110 27.43 32.31 3.28
C GLY A 110 28.18 33.08 4.37
N GLY A 111 29.36 32.56 4.72
CA GLY A 111 30.43 33.35 5.33
C GLY A 111 30.80 34.52 4.41
N GLY A 112 30.55 35.74 4.90
CA GLY A 112 31.02 36.99 4.31
C GLY A 112 32.33 37.38 4.98
N ARG A 113 33.39 37.41 4.18
CA ARG A 113 34.71 37.96 4.48
C ARG A 113 34.60 39.38 5.03
N ARG A 114 35.31 39.68 6.12
CA ARG A 114 36.09 40.91 6.33
C ARG A 114 37.27 40.59 7.21
#